data_AF-A0A521QU11-F1
#
_entry.id   AF-A0A521QU11-F1
#
_cell.length_a   1.000
_cell.length_b   1.000
_cell.length_c   1.000
_cell.angle_alpha   90.00
_cell.angle_beta   90.00
_cell.angle_gamma   90.00
#
_symmetry.space_group_name_H-M   'P 1'
#
loop_
_entity.id
_entity.type
_entity.pdbx_description
1 polymer ?
#
loop_
_entity_poly.entity_id
_entity_poly.type
_entity_poly.pdbx_seq_one_letter_code
_entity_poly.pdbx_strand_id
1 'polypeptide(L)'
;MLEFLLALLTTATVAALLWPLMRMRLPARDRLSGELAIYRDQLAELERERAAGTLPTAEAAAARTEIERRMLAAGDAAATSPKTARASDAVQKWLPPALSLFVPLLALGLYLQVGRPGLPAAPFAERGAEQPAPSRQMDIAGLLAEARARLAQDPNDADALAALGEGLTLEAGGTVTQPALEALQRALKTRPDDARILYYLGLHEAQSGESKAAIARWRDLEAKSPTDAPWLPMLRAEIARVSKAAGIEVPPTQTPQSTTPQPSREQQEAMAQLTPEQRQQAIRTMVEGLAARLADAPQDRAGWLRLANAWKVLGENANAADAYARADTLAPVDAPILADWAEAHVRQLAPGAVPSPQAVAVLERLEKAEPRNALALFYLGVAAEAAGNKPAALQRWKTLLALLPADAPIRGMLEERIKAAGG
;
A
#
# COMPACT_ATOMS: atom_id res chain seq x y z
N MET A 1 -12.89 18.00 40.86
CA MET A 1 -12.13 17.13 41.81
C MET A 1 -12.00 15.69 41.29
N LEU A 2 -13.07 15.10 40.74
CA LEU A 2 -13.07 13.73 40.20
C LEU A 2 -12.06 13.49 39.06
N GLU A 3 -11.90 14.47 38.16
CA GLU A 3 -11.00 14.38 36.99
C GLU A 3 -9.52 14.25 37.38
N PHE A 4 -9.10 14.92 38.45
CA PHE A 4 -7.73 14.81 38.98
C PHE A 4 -7.46 13.44 39.60
N LEU A 5 -8.45 12.87 40.29
CA LEU A 5 -8.35 11.53 40.87
C LEU A 5 -8.28 10.45 39.78
N LEU A 6 -9.05 10.61 38.70
CA LEU A 6 -8.99 9.74 37.53
C LEU A 6 -7.61 9.81 36.87
N ALA A 7 -7.09 11.00 36.59
CA ALA A 7 -5.77 11.16 35.98
C ALA A 7 -4.62 10.54 36.82
N LEU A 8 -4.68 10.71 38.14
CA LEU A 8 -3.71 10.12 39.07
C LEU A 8 -3.78 8.58 39.05
N LEU A 9 -5.00 8.03 39.07
CA LEU A 9 -5.23 6.59 39.00
C LEU A 9 -4.69 6.00 37.69
N THR A 10 -4.98 6.62 36.54
CA THR A 10 -4.50 6.14 35.23
C THR A 10 -2.98 6.13 35.18
N THR A 11 -2.33 7.18 35.71
CA THR A 11 -0.87 7.29 35.76
C THR A 11 -0.26 6.18 36.62
N ALA A 12 -0.83 5.93 37.81
CA ALA A 12 -0.37 4.86 38.70
C ALA A 12 -0.56 3.47 38.07
N THR A 13 -1.67 3.26 37.36
CA THR A 13 -1.99 1.98 36.71
C THR A 13 -1.02 1.67 35.57
N VAL A 14 -0.76 2.66 34.71
CA VAL A 14 0.19 2.54 33.60
C VAL A 14 1.61 2.30 34.13
N ALA A 15 2.02 3.01 35.19
CA ALA A 15 3.33 2.81 35.82
C ALA A 15 3.48 1.40 36.41
N ALA A 16 2.46 0.89 37.10
CA ALA A 16 2.47 -0.45 37.68
C ALA A 16 2.54 -1.58 36.63
N LEU A 17 1.90 -1.39 35.47
CA LEU A 17 1.92 -2.36 34.36
C LEU A 17 3.25 -2.32 33.59
N LEU A 18 3.82 -1.15 33.36
CA LEU A 18 5.07 -1.01 32.61
C LEU A 18 6.30 -1.43 33.43
N TRP A 19 6.26 -1.29 34.76
CA TRP A 19 7.38 -1.62 35.65
C TRP A 19 7.92 -3.07 35.54
N PRO A 20 7.09 -4.14 35.59
CA PRO A 20 7.57 -5.51 35.43
C PRO A 20 8.03 -5.80 34.00
N LEU A 21 7.35 -5.24 32.99
CA LEU A 21 7.72 -5.37 31.57
C LEU A 21 9.08 -4.73 31.26
N MET A 22 9.42 -3.65 31.95
CA MET A 22 10.70 -2.97 31.82
C MET A 22 11.85 -3.65 32.59
N ARG A 23 11.52 -4.40 33.65
CA ARG A 23 12.51 -5.14 34.46
C ARG A 23 12.88 -6.50 33.88
N MET A 24 12.07 -7.07 32.98
CA MET A 24 12.43 -8.29 32.26
C MET A 24 13.28 -7.96 31.02
N ARG A 25 14.57 -7.67 31.24
CA ARG A 25 15.60 -7.69 30.20
C ARG A 25 16.45 -8.94 30.37
N LEU A 26 16.16 -10.01 29.61
CA LEU A 26 17.16 -11.06 29.38
C LEU A 26 18.17 -10.50 28.36
N PRO A 27 19.45 -10.32 28.71
CA PRO A 27 20.44 -9.83 27.75
C PRO A 27 20.54 -10.79 26.57
N ALA A 28 20.73 -10.28 25.35
CA ALA A 28 20.82 -11.10 24.14
C ALA A 28 21.89 -12.22 24.22
N ARG A 29 22.92 -11.99 25.05
CA ARG A 29 23.97 -12.97 25.36
C ARG A 29 23.45 -14.20 26.12
N ASP A 30 22.40 -14.04 26.93
CA ASP A 30 21.76 -15.12 27.69
C ASP A 30 20.75 -15.92 26.83
N ARG A 31 20.22 -15.33 25.75
CA ARG A 31 19.38 -16.04 24.78
C ARG A 31 20.22 -16.92 23.85
N LEU A 32 21.29 -16.37 23.29
CA LEU A 32 22.21 -17.13 22.43
C LEU A 32 22.88 -18.27 23.21
N SER A 33 23.27 -18.04 24.47
CA SER A 33 23.84 -19.12 25.30
C SER A 33 22.81 -20.21 25.62
N GLY A 34 21.54 -19.86 25.81
CA GLY A 34 20.44 -20.82 25.96
C GLY A 34 20.16 -21.63 24.70
N GLU A 35 20.12 -20.99 23.53
CA GLU A 35 19.96 -21.67 22.23
C GLU A 35 21.14 -22.60 21.92
N LEU A 36 22.37 -22.17 22.19
CA LEU A 36 23.57 -23.01 22.02
C LEU A 36 23.60 -24.21 22.96
N ALA A 37 23.05 -24.10 24.18
CA ALA A 37 22.94 -25.23 25.10
C ALA A 37 22.02 -26.34 24.53
N ILE A 38 20.90 -25.95 23.91
CA ILE A 38 19.96 -26.89 23.28
C ILE A 38 20.63 -27.65 22.13
N TYR A 39 21.38 -26.97 21.26
CA TYR A 39 22.09 -27.63 20.16
C TYR A 39 23.19 -28.59 20.64
N ARG A 40 23.86 -28.27 21.76
CA ARG A 40 24.85 -29.16 22.39
C ARG A 40 24.21 -30.42 22.93
N ASP A 41 23.05 -30.31 23.57
CA ASP A 41 22.31 -31.47 24.07
C ASP A 41 21.80 -32.36 22.93
N GLN A 42 21.36 -31.77 21.81
CA GLN A 42 20.96 -32.50 20.60
C GLN A 42 22.11 -33.29 19.98
N LEU A 43 23.32 -32.72 19.94
CA LEU A 43 24.51 -33.44 19.47
C LEU A 43 24.89 -34.61 20.39
N ALA A 44 24.78 -34.41 21.70
CA ALA A 44 25.06 -35.46 22.68
C ALA A 44 24.04 -36.62 22.62
N GLU A 45 22.77 -36.34 22.33
CA GLU A 45 21.75 -37.37 22.12
C GLU A 45 22.02 -38.16 20.82
N LEU A 46 22.35 -37.46 19.73
CA LEU A 46 22.69 -38.08 18.46
C LEU A 46 23.88 -39.04 18.57
N GLU A 47 24.88 -38.69 19.37
CA GLU A 47 26.03 -39.55 19.66
C GLU A 47 25.64 -40.78 20.50
N ARG A 48 24.71 -40.64 21.45
CA ARG A 48 24.18 -41.77 22.23
C ARG A 48 23.42 -42.75 21.36
N GLU A 49 22.54 -42.26 20.47
CA GLU A 49 21.77 -43.10 19.55
C GLU A 49 22.67 -43.82 18.54
N ARG A 50 23.69 -43.12 18.03
CA ARG A 50 24.72 -43.76 17.20
C ARG A 50 25.47 -44.85 17.96
N ALA A 51 25.89 -44.58 19.21
CA ALA A 51 26.62 -45.54 20.03
C ALA A 51 25.76 -46.74 20.43
N ALA A 52 24.45 -46.53 20.61
CA ALA A 52 23.46 -47.58 20.85
C ALA A 52 23.10 -48.39 19.58
N GLY A 53 23.58 -47.97 18.41
CA GLY A 53 23.31 -48.63 17.13
C GLY A 53 21.90 -48.41 16.58
N THR A 54 21.13 -47.49 17.17
CA THR A 54 19.76 -47.17 16.74
C THR A 54 19.73 -46.24 15.53
N LEU A 55 20.82 -45.52 15.25
CA LEU A 55 20.95 -44.63 14.09
C LEU A 55 22.14 -45.03 13.20
N PRO A 56 21.94 -45.27 11.88
CA PRO A 56 23.01 -45.56 10.93
C PRO A 56 24.07 -44.45 10.89
N THR A 57 25.34 -44.84 10.71
CA THR A 57 26.49 -43.92 10.79
C THR A 57 26.46 -42.79 9.76
N ALA A 58 25.91 -43.05 8.58
CA ALA A 58 25.74 -42.06 7.51
C ALA A 58 24.63 -41.05 7.83
N GLU A 59 23.52 -41.50 8.40
CA GLU A 59 22.40 -40.64 8.81
C GLU A 59 22.79 -39.76 10.00
N ALA A 60 23.53 -40.31 10.97
CA ALA A 60 24.11 -39.55 12.07
C ALA A 60 25.06 -38.44 11.59
N ALA A 61 25.88 -38.72 10.56
CA ALA A 61 26.78 -37.72 9.98
C ALA A 61 26.01 -36.58 9.30
N ALA A 62 24.97 -36.89 8.53
CA ALA A 62 24.13 -35.89 7.87
C ALA A 62 23.36 -35.02 8.88
N ALA A 63 22.78 -35.65 9.92
CA ALA A 63 22.07 -34.93 10.98
C ALA A 63 23.00 -33.99 11.77
N ARG A 64 24.24 -34.43 12.06
CA ARG A 64 25.27 -33.60 12.72
C ARG A 64 25.60 -32.36 11.91
N THR A 65 25.83 -32.50 10.60
CA THR A 65 26.14 -31.35 9.72
C THR A 65 24.99 -30.35 9.66
N GLU A 66 23.74 -30.81 9.66
CA GLU A 66 22.57 -29.90 9.67
C GLU A 66 22.44 -29.15 11.01
N ILE A 67 22.69 -29.81 12.15
CA ILE A 67 22.68 -29.17 13.47
C ILE A 67 23.81 -28.13 13.58
N GLU A 68 25.02 -28.47 13.12
CA GLU A 68 26.15 -27.54 13.08
C GLU A 68 25.86 -26.32 12.20
N ARG A 69 25.23 -26.51 11.03
CA ARG A 69 24.81 -25.43 10.13
C ARG A 69 23.79 -24.50 10.80
N ARG A 70 22.80 -25.05 11.52
CA ARG A 70 21.79 -24.26 12.26
C ARG A 70 22.39 -23.50 13.43
N MET A 71 23.34 -24.11 14.13
CA MET A 71 24.07 -23.47 15.22
C MET A 71 24.88 -22.25 14.73
N LEU A 72 25.55 -22.37 13.58
CA LEU A 72 26.26 -21.27 12.94
C LEU A 72 25.29 -20.17 12.48
N ALA A 73 24.16 -20.53 11.86
CA ALA A 73 23.14 -19.59 11.43
C ALA A 73 22.49 -18.83 12.61
N ALA A 74 22.30 -19.47 13.77
CA ALA A 74 21.84 -18.81 15.00
C ALA A 74 22.90 -17.83 15.56
N GLY A 75 24.18 -18.20 15.50
CA GLY A 75 25.29 -17.29 15.84
C GLY A 75 25.34 -16.06 14.94
N ASP A 76 25.17 -16.25 13.63
CA ASP A 76 25.12 -15.18 12.64
C ASP A 76 23.86 -14.31 12.80
N ALA A 77 22.69 -14.89 13.06
CA ALA A 77 21.44 -14.17 13.32
C ALA A 77 21.50 -13.29 14.58
N ALA A 78 22.23 -13.75 15.61
CA ALA A 78 22.53 -12.94 16.80
C ALA A 78 23.53 -11.81 16.51
N ALA A 79 24.41 -11.98 15.52
CA ALA A 79 25.33 -10.93 15.03
C ALA A 79 24.65 -9.92 14.09
N THR A 80 23.65 -10.35 13.31
CA THR A 80 22.90 -9.54 12.32
C THR A 80 21.58 -8.97 12.86
N SER A 81 21.19 -9.28 14.10
CA SER A 81 20.11 -8.56 14.76
C SER A 81 20.48 -7.09 14.87
N PRO A 82 19.69 -6.15 14.32
CA PRO A 82 20.03 -4.74 14.32
C PRO A 82 20.19 -4.29 15.77
N LYS A 83 21.39 -3.85 16.13
CA LYS A 83 21.56 -2.94 17.27
C LYS A 83 20.84 -1.67 16.87
N THR A 84 19.52 -1.59 17.12
CA THR A 84 18.83 -0.30 17.19
C THR A 84 19.75 0.61 17.98
N ALA A 85 20.22 1.69 17.35
CA ALA A 85 21.15 2.64 17.92
C ALA A 85 20.77 2.84 19.38
N ARG A 86 21.63 2.36 20.30
CA ARG A 86 21.41 2.56 21.72
C ARG A 86 21.30 4.06 21.89
N ALA A 87 20.09 4.57 22.08
CA ALA A 87 19.90 5.86 22.70
C ALA A 87 20.76 5.84 23.97
N SER A 88 21.55 6.89 24.21
CA SER A 88 22.51 6.90 25.32
C SER A 88 21.86 6.38 26.60
N ASP A 89 22.62 5.71 27.48
CA ASP A 89 22.05 5.14 28.72
C ASP A 89 21.23 6.18 29.51
N ALA A 90 21.56 7.47 29.38
CA ALA A 90 20.77 8.59 29.88
C ALA A 90 19.39 8.71 29.21
N VAL A 91 19.31 8.69 27.87
CA VAL A 91 18.03 8.70 27.14
C VAL A 91 17.22 7.46 27.49
N GLN A 92 17.79 6.26 27.51
CA GLN A 92 17.02 5.05 27.83
C GLN A 92 16.56 4.98 29.30
N LYS A 93 17.29 5.60 30.23
CA LYS A 93 16.94 5.66 31.66
C LYS A 93 15.86 6.71 31.95
N TRP A 94 15.89 7.85 31.27
CA TRP A 94 14.99 8.96 31.55
C TRP A 94 13.79 9.05 30.59
N LEU A 95 13.88 8.50 29.37
CA LEU A 95 12.81 8.56 28.39
C LEU A 95 11.52 7.87 28.86
N PRO A 96 11.53 6.67 29.47
CA PRO A 96 10.29 6.03 29.92
C PRO A 96 9.54 6.77 31.04
N PRO A 97 10.17 7.20 32.17
CA PRO A 97 9.45 8.01 33.16
C PRO A 97 9.07 9.38 32.62
N ALA A 98 9.90 9.98 31.74
CA ALA A 98 9.54 11.21 31.05
C ALA A 98 8.30 11.01 30.18
N LEU A 99 8.22 9.94 29.38
CA LEU A 99 7.04 9.64 28.56
C LEU A 99 5.81 9.34 29.42
N SER A 100 6.00 8.57 30.50
CA SER A 100 4.90 8.17 31.40
C SER A 100 4.30 9.35 32.16
N LEU A 101 5.07 10.42 32.38
CA LEU A 101 4.59 11.68 32.94
C LEU A 101 4.10 12.66 31.86
N PHE A 102 4.79 12.71 30.73
CA PHE A 102 4.52 13.63 29.64
C PHE A 102 3.21 13.31 28.93
N VAL A 103 2.92 12.04 28.66
CA VAL A 103 1.69 11.66 27.95
C VAL A 103 0.42 12.07 28.71
N PRO A 104 0.28 11.81 30.03
CA PRO A 104 -0.87 12.30 30.80
C PRO A 104 -0.93 13.82 30.91
N LEU A 105 0.22 14.50 31.09
CA LEU A 105 0.26 15.96 31.17
C LEU A 105 -0.10 16.63 29.84
N LEU A 106 0.38 16.08 28.72
CA LEU A 106 0.02 16.53 27.38
C LEU A 106 -1.45 16.28 27.11
N ALA A 107 -1.97 15.10 27.48
CA ALA A 107 -3.40 14.79 27.35
C ALA A 107 -4.26 15.73 28.21
N LEU A 108 -3.85 16.03 29.44
CA LEU A 108 -4.52 17.00 30.31
C LEU A 108 -4.45 18.41 29.72
N GLY A 109 -3.29 18.84 29.21
CA GLY A 109 -3.12 20.14 28.57
C GLY A 109 -4.00 20.29 27.33
N LEU A 110 -4.02 19.26 26.47
CA LEU A 110 -4.93 19.22 25.31
C LEU A 110 -6.40 19.17 25.74
N TYR A 111 -6.75 18.47 26.82
CA TYR A 111 -8.11 18.47 27.37
C TYR A 111 -8.51 19.82 27.93
N LEU A 112 -7.60 20.56 28.56
CA LEU A 112 -7.88 21.92 29.02
C LEU A 112 -7.93 22.94 27.87
N GLN A 113 -7.20 22.69 26.77
CA GLN A 113 -7.17 23.56 25.59
C GLN A 113 -8.36 23.32 24.63
N VAL A 114 -8.76 22.06 24.44
CA VAL A 114 -9.80 21.63 23.48
C VAL A 114 -11.09 21.26 24.19
N GLY A 115 -11.01 20.70 25.39
CA GLY A 115 -12.17 20.32 26.20
C GLY A 115 -12.79 21.51 26.92
N ARG A 116 -13.99 21.29 27.45
CA ARG A 116 -14.73 22.29 28.22
C ARG A 116 -14.86 21.80 29.67
N PRO A 117 -13.81 21.98 30.51
CA PRO A 117 -13.84 21.56 31.90
C PRO A 117 -14.95 22.32 32.63
N GLY A 118 -15.91 21.59 33.19
CA GLY A 118 -17.05 22.16 33.92
C GLY A 118 -18.41 22.07 33.22
N LEU A 119 -18.52 21.40 32.06
CA LEU A 119 -19.84 21.09 31.51
C LEU A 119 -20.63 20.17 32.47
N PRO A 120 -21.89 20.52 32.81
CA PRO A 120 -22.75 19.62 33.57
C PRO A 120 -23.02 18.35 32.76
N ALA A 121 -23.14 17.21 33.44
CA ALA A 121 -23.45 15.94 32.79
C ALA A 121 -24.87 15.99 32.22
N ALA A 122 -25.01 16.05 30.89
CA ALA A 122 -26.30 16.05 30.22
C ALA A 122 -26.82 14.60 30.05
N PRO A 123 -28.07 14.30 30.45
CA PRO A 123 -28.68 12.99 30.22
C PRO A 123 -28.81 12.67 28.72
N PHE A 124 -28.70 11.39 28.36
CA PHE A 124 -28.62 10.90 26.97
C PHE A 124 -29.80 11.38 26.08
N ALA A 125 -30.96 11.66 26.67
CA ALA A 125 -32.16 12.11 25.97
C ALA A 125 -32.05 13.51 25.33
N GLU A 126 -31.18 14.40 25.84
CA GLU A 126 -31.03 15.76 25.30
C GLU A 126 -29.90 15.89 24.26
N ARG A 127 -29.06 14.85 24.10
CA ARG A 127 -27.98 14.82 23.09
C ARG A 127 -28.46 14.69 21.64
N GLY A 128 -29.75 14.47 21.42
CA GLY A 128 -30.34 14.40 20.08
C GLY A 128 -30.55 15.74 19.39
N ALA A 129 -30.40 16.87 20.10
CA ALA A 129 -30.79 18.20 19.63
C ALA A 129 -29.63 19.18 19.38
N GLU A 130 -28.38 18.84 19.71
CA GLU A 130 -27.21 19.70 19.45
C GLU A 130 -26.21 19.01 18.52
N GLN A 131 -26.27 19.40 17.24
CA GLN A 131 -25.38 18.94 16.17
C GLN A 131 -23.99 19.60 16.28
N PRO A 132 -22.88 18.83 16.27
CA PRO A 132 -21.54 19.38 16.09
C PRO A 132 -21.29 19.74 14.61
N ALA A 133 -20.54 20.82 14.37
CA ALA A 133 -20.14 21.26 13.03
C ALA A 133 -19.24 20.22 12.30
N PRO A 134 -19.31 20.14 10.96
CA PRO A 134 -19.08 18.90 10.23
C PRO A 134 -17.61 18.70 9.81
N SER A 135 -17.04 17.54 10.17
CA SER A 135 -16.18 16.79 9.23
C SER A 135 -16.92 16.70 7.90
N ARG A 136 -16.30 16.91 6.74
CA ARG A 136 -16.86 16.97 5.36
C ARG A 136 -17.95 15.93 5.01
N GLN A 137 -19.06 15.99 5.74
CA GLN A 137 -20.26 15.20 5.71
C GLN A 137 -21.18 16.02 4.82
N MET A 138 -21.69 15.39 3.76
CA MET A 138 -22.52 16.05 2.77
C MET A 138 -23.56 16.93 3.50
N ASP A 139 -23.54 18.25 3.27
CA ASP A 139 -24.48 19.16 3.91
C ASP A 139 -25.85 18.98 3.23
N ILE A 140 -26.56 17.93 3.64
CA ILE A 140 -27.87 17.55 3.09
C ILE A 140 -28.86 18.70 3.30
N ALA A 141 -28.76 19.41 4.43
CA ALA A 141 -29.60 20.56 4.73
C ALA A 141 -29.32 21.72 3.75
N GLY A 142 -28.05 22.02 3.47
CA GLY A 142 -27.63 22.99 2.46
C GLY A 142 -28.09 22.61 1.06
N LEU A 143 -27.92 21.35 0.65
CA LEU A 143 -28.36 20.84 -0.65
C LEU A 143 -29.89 20.98 -0.84
N LEU A 144 -30.66 20.62 0.19
CA LEU A 144 -32.12 20.78 0.20
C LEU A 144 -32.54 22.25 0.17
N ALA A 145 -31.85 23.12 0.93
CA ALA A 145 -32.13 24.55 0.95
C ALA A 145 -31.87 25.20 -0.42
N GLU A 146 -30.76 24.88 -1.06
CA GLU A 146 -30.42 25.36 -2.40
C GLU A 146 -31.43 24.88 -3.44
N ALA A 147 -31.76 23.58 -3.45
CA ALA A 147 -32.76 23.02 -4.35
C ALA A 147 -34.13 23.72 -4.18
N ARG A 148 -34.58 23.94 -2.94
CA ARG A 148 -35.85 24.66 -2.66
C ARG A 148 -35.80 26.11 -3.10
N ALA A 149 -34.68 26.81 -2.90
CA ALA A 149 -34.51 28.19 -3.33
C ALA A 149 -34.59 28.33 -4.85
N ARG A 150 -33.98 27.41 -5.60
CA ARG A 150 -34.09 27.36 -7.07
C ARG A 150 -35.52 27.06 -7.52
N LEU A 151 -36.20 26.12 -6.86
CA LEU A 151 -37.60 25.79 -7.18
C LEU A 151 -38.60 26.90 -6.85
N ALA A 152 -38.27 27.78 -5.91
CA ALA A 152 -39.07 28.97 -5.63
C ALA A 152 -38.97 30.01 -6.77
N GLN A 153 -37.87 30.02 -7.52
CA GLN A 153 -37.67 30.89 -8.68
C GLN A 153 -38.22 30.25 -9.96
N ASP A 154 -37.93 28.96 -10.17
CA ASP A 154 -38.44 28.16 -11.28
C ASP A 154 -38.96 26.81 -10.76
N PRO A 155 -40.29 26.64 -10.62
CA PRO A 155 -40.89 25.39 -10.15
C PRO A 155 -40.57 24.16 -10.98
N ASN A 156 -40.10 24.32 -12.23
CA ASN A 156 -39.80 23.23 -13.16
C ASN A 156 -38.30 23.07 -13.45
N ASP A 157 -37.43 23.70 -12.67
CA ASP A 157 -35.99 23.51 -12.75
C ASP A 157 -35.63 22.03 -12.51
N ALA A 158 -35.25 21.34 -13.59
CA ALA A 158 -34.99 19.90 -13.59
C ALA A 158 -33.77 19.53 -12.72
N ASP A 159 -32.75 20.38 -12.66
CA ASP A 159 -31.59 20.18 -11.78
C ASP A 159 -31.99 20.25 -10.32
N ALA A 160 -32.77 21.27 -9.98
CA ALA A 160 -33.22 21.51 -8.62
C ALA A 160 -34.22 20.44 -8.16
N LEU A 161 -35.10 19.96 -9.04
CA LEU A 161 -35.97 18.81 -8.77
C LEU A 161 -35.18 17.52 -8.53
N ALA A 162 -34.16 17.24 -9.34
CA ALA A 162 -33.32 16.07 -9.16
C ALA A 162 -32.46 16.15 -7.88
N ALA A 163 -31.93 17.34 -7.56
CA ALA A 163 -31.22 17.59 -6.29
C ALA A 163 -32.15 17.48 -5.09
N LEU A 164 -33.39 17.97 -5.17
CA LEU A 164 -34.40 17.81 -4.13
C LEU A 164 -34.68 16.33 -3.87
N GLY A 165 -34.84 15.53 -4.93
CA GLY A 165 -35.06 14.08 -4.82
C GLY A 165 -33.90 13.33 -4.17
N GLU A 166 -32.66 13.64 -4.58
CA GLU A 166 -31.44 13.12 -3.96
C GLU A 166 -31.34 13.51 -2.48
N GLY A 167 -31.50 14.80 -2.17
CA GLY A 167 -31.41 15.33 -0.81
C GLY A 167 -32.42 14.69 0.13
N LEU A 168 -33.68 14.57 -0.29
CA LEU A 168 -34.75 13.93 0.51
C LEU A 168 -34.49 12.44 0.73
N THR A 169 -33.86 11.77 -0.23
CA THR A 169 -33.45 10.37 -0.11
C THR A 169 -32.31 10.21 0.91
N LEU A 170 -31.31 11.09 0.85
CA LEU A 170 -30.18 11.09 1.78
C LEU A 170 -30.62 11.45 3.21
N GLU A 171 -31.52 12.43 3.36
CA GLU A 171 -32.14 12.81 4.64
C GLU A 171 -32.88 11.62 5.26
N ALA A 172 -33.55 10.80 4.44
CA ALA A 172 -34.24 9.58 4.86
C ALA A 172 -33.32 8.34 4.96
N GLY A 173 -32.01 8.54 5.07
CA GLY A 173 -31.04 7.44 5.26
C GLY A 173 -30.91 6.50 4.06
N GLY A 174 -31.18 6.99 2.85
CA GLY A 174 -31.13 6.21 1.61
C GLY A 174 -32.49 5.65 1.16
N THR A 175 -33.57 5.91 1.90
CA THR A 175 -34.92 5.51 1.50
C THR A 175 -35.51 6.52 0.53
N VAL A 176 -35.96 6.09 -0.65
CA VAL A 176 -36.59 6.99 -1.63
C VAL A 176 -38.04 7.23 -1.21
N THR A 177 -38.24 8.31 -0.45
CA THR A 177 -39.55 8.71 0.07
C THR A 177 -40.49 9.18 -1.06
N GLN A 178 -41.79 9.22 -0.79
CA GLN A 178 -42.78 9.67 -1.77
C GLN A 178 -42.49 11.09 -2.30
N PRO A 179 -42.14 12.08 -1.46
CA PRO A 179 -41.76 13.41 -1.96
C PRO A 179 -40.48 13.39 -2.83
N ALA A 180 -39.52 12.52 -2.51
CA ALA A 180 -38.32 12.35 -3.32
C ALA A 180 -38.66 11.77 -4.70
N LEU A 181 -39.52 10.74 -4.74
CA LEU A 181 -39.99 10.11 -5.97
C LEU A 181 -40.71 11.11 -6.88
N GLU A 182 -41.61 11.92 -6.33
CA GLU A 182 -42.34 12.94 -7.09
C GLU A 182 -41.40 13.96 -7.73
N ALA A 183 -40.38 14.43 -6.98
CA ALA A 183 -39.37 15.33 -7.50
C ALA A 183 -38.55 14.69 -8.63
N LEU A 184 -38.11 13.45 -8.46
CA LEU A 184 -37.35 12.69 -9.46
C LEU A 184 -38.17 12.41 -10.73
N GLN A 185 -39.44 12.05 -10.60
CA GLN A 185 -40.33 11.82 -11.74
C GLN A 185 -40.62 13.10 -12.53
N ARG A 186 -40.76 14.23 -11.84
CA ARG A 186 -40.88 15.54 -12.50
C ARG A 186 -39.61 15.91 -13.25
N ALA A 187 -38.44 15.71 -12.62
CA ALA A 187 -37.14 15.95 -13.25
C ALA A 187 -36.91 15.06 -14.47
N LEU A 188 -37.35 13.79 -14.42
CA LEU A 188 -37.21 12.83 -15.52
C LEU A 188 -37.90 13.28 -16.81
N LYS A 189 -39.02 14.02 -16.71
CA LYS A 189 -39.74 14.54 -17.89
C LYS A 189 -38.90 15.49 -18.74
N THR A 190 -38.00 16.24 -18.08
CA THR A 190 -37.12 17.20 -18.75
C THR A 190 -35.75 16.61 -19.03
N ARG A 191 -35.29 15.66 -18.19
CA ARG A 191 -33.99 14.98 -18.33
C ARG A 191 -34.13 13.46 -18.23
N PRO A 192 -34.51 12.80 -19.34
CA PRO A 192 -34.72 11.36 -19.35
C PRO A 192 -33.43 10.55 -19.15
N ASP A 193 -32.27 11.12 -19.50
CA ASP A 193 -30.97 10.42 -19.48
C ASP A 193 -30.06 10.81 -18.28
N ASP A 194 -30.59 11.54 -17.30
CA ASP A 194 -29.82 11.93 -16.12
C ASP A 194 -29.54 10.70 -15.23
N ALA A 195 -28.25 10.35 -15.11
CA ALA A 195 -27.79 9.17 -14.39
C ALA A 195 -28.22 9.15 -12.91
N ARG A 196 -28.26 10.31 -12.26
CA ARG A 196 -28.68 10.42 -10.86
C ARG A 196 -30.17 10.11 -10.73
N ILE A 197 -30.99 10.66 -11.61
CA ILE A 197 -32.45 10.40 -11.61
C ILE A 197 -32.71 8.91 -11.82
N LEU A 198 -32.07 8.32 -12.84
CA LEU A 198 -32.22 6.90 -13.16
C LEU A 198 -31.73 5.99 -12.03
N TYR A 199 -30.64 6.36 -11.34
CA TYR A 199 -30.15 5.63 -10.17
C TYR A 199 -31.19 5.58 -9.05
N TYR A 200 -31.70 6.74 -8.61
CA TYR A 200 -32.63 6.82 -7.48
C TYR A 200 -34.02 6.26 -7.81
N LEU A 201 -34.50 6.34 -9.05
CA LEU A 201 -35.71 5.65 -9.47
C LEU A 201 -35.56 4.13 -9.42
N GLY A 202 -34.39 3.60 -9.84
CA GLY A 202 -34.10 2.18 -9.69
C GLY A 202 -33.97 1.75 -8.22
N LEU A 203 -33.46 2.62 -7.36
CA LEU A 203 -33.40 2.37 -5.92
C LEU A 203 -34.80 2.28 -5.30
N HIS A 204 -35.72 3.15 -5.71
CA HIS A 204 -37.13 3.05 -5.34
C HIS A 204 -37.76 1.74 -5.80
N GLU A 205 -37.56 1.36 -7.07
CA GLU A 205 -38.04 0.08 -7.62
C GLU A 205 -37.51 -1.10 -6.77
N ALA A 206 -36.23 -1.12 -6.43
CA ALA A 206 -35.65 -2.16 -5.57
C ALA A 206 -36.26 -2.17 -4.15
N GLN A 207 -36.47 -0.99 -3.55
CA GLN A 207 -37.08 -0.85 -2.22
C GLN A 207 -38.55 -1.28 -2.20
N SER A 208 -39.26 -1.12 -3.31
CA SER A 208 -40.65 -1.54 -3.48
C SER A 208 -40.82 -3.04 -3.78
N GLY A 209 -39.72 -3.78 -3.95
CA GLY A 209 -39.73 -5.20 -4.29
C GLY A 209 -39.66 -5.49 -5.80
N GLU A 210 -39.75 -4.46 -6.65
CA GLU A 210 -39.65 -4.53 -8.11
C GLU A 210 -38.19 -4.69 -8.59
N SER A 211 -37.52 -5.72 -8.06
CA SER A 211 -36.08 -5.97 -8.27
C SER A 211 -35.72 -6.16 -9.74
N LYS A 212 -36.62 -6.75 -10.55
CA LYS A 212 -36.41 -6.92 -12.00
C LYS A 212 -36.41 -5.58 -12.73
N ALA A 213 -37.32 -4.67 -12.39
CA ALA A 213 -37.40 -3.34 -12.99
C ALA A 213 -36.17 -2.51 -12.62
N ALA A 214 -35.77 -2.54 -11.34
CA ALA A 214 -34.58 -1.86 -10.85
C ALA A 214 -33.32 -2.30 -11.60
N ILE A 215 -33.10 -3.62 -11.72
CA ILE A 215 -31.94 -4.18 -12.43
C ILE A 215 -31.97 -3.78 -13.90
N ALA A 216 -33.12 -3.84 -14.57
CA ALA A 216 -33.25 -3.46 -15.97
C ALA A 216 -32.90 -1.97 -16.19
N ARG A 217 -33.42 -1.08 -15.33
CA ARG A 217 -33.12 0.36 -15.38
C ARG A 217 -31.63 0.64 -15.16
N TRP A 218 -31.04 0.01 -14.16
CA TRP A 218 -29.61 0.20 -13.86
C TRP A 218 -28.71 -0.40 -14.94
N ARG A 219 -29.11 -1.48 -15.61
CA ARG A 219 -28.35 -2.03 -16.75
C ARG A 219 -28.41 -1.15 -17.98
N ASP A 220 -29.57 -0.56 -18.26
CA ASP A 220 -29.70 0.44 -19.33
C ASP A 220 -28.84 1.68 -19.02
N LEU A 221 -28.88 2.17 -17.78
CA LEU A 221 -28.01 3.25 -17.32
C LEU A 221 -26.53 2.91 -17.48
N GLU A 222 -26.11 1.72 -17.04
CA GLU A 222 -24.73 1.25 -17.20
C GLU A 222 -24.30 1.19 -18.67
N ALA A 223 -25.15 0.65 -19.55
CA ALA A 223 -24.86 0.51 -20.98
C ALA A 223 -24.68 1.85 -21.71
N LYS A 224 -25.39 2.89 -21.27
CA LYS A 224 -25.34 4.24 -21.86
C LYS A 224 -24.23 5.12 -21.31
N SER A 225 -23.50 4.66 -20.30
CA SER A 225 -22.57 5.51 -19.56
C SER A 225 -21.11 5.34 -19.99
N PRO A 226 -20.27 6.40 -19.87
CA PRO A 226 -18.85 6.30 -20.16
C PRO A 226 -18.18 5.19 -19.33
N THR A 227 -17.30 4.42 -19.95
CA THR A 227 -16.68 3.24 -19.34
C THR A 227 -15.83 3.55 -18.10
N ASP A 228 -15.36 4.78 -17.98
CA ASP A 228 -14.53 5.33 -16.91
C ASP A 228 -15.32 6.16 -15.88
N ALA A 229 -16.66 6.20 -15.99
CA ALA A 229 -17.48 6.96 -15.08
C ALA A 229 -17.28 6.50 -13.62
N PRO A 230 -16.91 7.42 -12.69
CA PRO A 230 -16.44 7.06 -11.35
C PRO A 230 -17.50 6.38 -10.47
N TRP A 231 -18.79 6.52 -10.83
CA TRP A 231 -19.92 5.96 -10.09
C TRP A 231 -20.34 4.55 -10.57
N LEU A 232 -19.82 4.06 -11.70
CA LEU A 232 -20.14 2.72 -12.22
C LEU A 232 -19.85 1.57 -11.24
N PRO A 233 -18.73 1.58 -10.46
CA PRO A 233 -18.50 0.53 -9.46
C PRO A 233 -19.61 0.45 -8.41
N MET A 234 -20.13 1.60 -7.97
CA MET A 234 -21.24 1.67 -7.02
C MET A 234 -22.52 1.11 -7.63
N LEU A 235 -22.87 1.50 -8.86
CA LEU A 235 -24.05 0.98 -9.57
C LEU A 235 -23.99 -0.55 -9.73
N ARG A 236 -22.84 -1.09 -10.13
CA ARG A 236 -22.63 -2.54 -10.28
C ARG A 236 -22.79 -3.28 -8.96
N ALA A 237 -22.28 -2.72 -7.87
CA ALA A 237 -22.43 -3.30 -6.54
C ALA A 237 -23.91 -3.38 -6.14
N GLU A 238 -24.69 -2.35 -6.47
CA GLU A 238 -26.12 -2.29 -6.15
C GLU A 238 -26.94 -3.26 -6.99
N ILE A 239 -26.65 -3.37 -8.29
CA ILE A 239 -27.21 -4.41 -9.17
C ILE A 239 -26.93 -5.79 -8.56
N ALA A 240 -25.69 -6.08 -8.19
CA ALA A 240 -25.32 -7.38 -7.61
C ALA A 240 -26.05 -7.67 -6.29
N ARG A 241 -26.17 -6.66 -5.42
CA ARG A 241 -26.87 -6.77 -4.14
C ARG A 241 -28.34 -7.11 -4.33
N VAL A 242 -29.05 -6.37 -5.19
CA VAL A 242 -30.48 -6.57 -5.47
C VAL A 242 -30.72 -7.89 -6.20
N SER A 243 -29.86 -8.24 -7.15
CA SER A 243 -29.93 -9.54 -7.86
C SER A 243 -29.84 -10.72 -6.90
N LYS A 244 -28.87 -10.68 -5.99
CA LYS A 244 -28.66 -11.72 -4.98
C LYS A 244 -29.85 -11.82 -4.01
N ALA A 245 -30.38 -10.68 -3.55
CA ALA A 245 -31.53 -10.66 -2.67
C ALA A 245 -32.80 -11.22 -3.33
N ALA A 246 -32.96 -10.99 -4.64
CA ALA A 246 -34.12 -11.44 -5.41
C ALA A 246 -33.97 -12.85 -6.01
N GLY A 247 -32.82 -13.52 -5.83
CA GLY A 247 -32.54 -14.83 -6.45
C GLY A 247 -32.53 -14.78 -7.98
N ILE A 248 -32.23 -13.62 -8.57
CA ILE A 248 -32.17 -13.42 -10.02
C ILE A 248 -30.73 -13.70 -10.45
N GLU A 249 -30.53 -14.72 -11.28
CA GLU A 249 -29.27 -14.90 -11.99
C GLU A 249 -29.12 -13.77 -13.01
N VAL A 250 -28.26 -12.81 -12.68
CA VAL A 250 -27.90 -11.75 -13.61
C VAL A 250 -26.58 -12.14 -14.27
N PRO A 251 -26.53 -12.24 -15.61
CA PRO A 251 -25.28 -12.46 -16.32
C PRO A 251 -24.25 -11.42 -15.86
N PRO A 252 -22.99 -11.82 -15.63
CA PRO A 252 -21.95 -10.86 -15.27
C PRO A 252 -22.00 -9.74 -16.31
N THR A 253 -22.15 -8.49 -15.85
CA THR A 253 -22.11 -7.37 -16.79
C THR A 253 -20.79 -7.48 -17.55
N GLN A 254 -20.83 -7.24 -18.86
CA GLN A 254 -19.63 -6.95 -19.62
C GLN A 254 -19.00 -5.72 -18.97
N THR A 255 -18.10 -5.97 -18.03
CA THR A 255 -17.21 -4.96 -17.49
C THR A 255 -16.50 -4.32 -18.69
N PRO A 256 -16.37 -2.99 -18.76
CA PRO A 256 -15.29 -2.39 -19.51
C PRO A 256 -14.06 -3.16 -19.08
N GLN A 257 -13.37 -3.74 -20.04
CA GLN A 257 -12.20 -4.55 -19.82
C GLN A 257 -11.20 -3.74 -19.00
N SER A 258 -11.27 -3.85 -17.67
CA SER A 258 -10.12 -3.70 -16.81
C SER A 258 -9.17 -4.74 -17.36
N THR A 259 -8.13 -4.29 -18.05
CA THR A 259 -7.18 -5.08 -18.85
C THR A 259 -6.30 -5.99 -18.00
N THR A 260 -6.85 -6.63 -16.99
CA THR A 260 -6.20 -7.67 -16.20
C THR A 260 -7.21 -8.78 -15.99
N PRO A 261 -7.14 -9.88 -16.77
CA PRO A 261 -7.85 -11.10 -16.44
C PRO A 261 -7.25 -11.58 -15.12
N GLN A 262 -8.01 -11.51 -14.03
CA GLN A 262 -7.65 -12.31 -12.87
C GLN A 262 -7.87 -13.77 -13.28
N PRO A 263 -6.85 -14.65 -13.17
CA PRO A 263 -6.98 -16.02 -13.64
C PRO A 263 -8.15 -16.70 -12.93
N SER A 264 -9.01 -17.37 -13.70
CA SER A 264 -10.12 -18.17 -13.17
C SER A 264 -9.60 -19.21 -12.18
N ARG A 265 -10.46 -19.71 -11.27
CA ARG A 265 -10.04 -20.74 -10.29
C ARG A 265 -9.42 -21.97 -10.97
N GLU A 266 -10.00 -22.41 -12.08
CA GLU A 266 -9.43 -23.51 -12.89
C GLU A 266 -8.04 -23.17 -13.45
N GLN A 267 -7.83 -21.94 -13.94
CA GLN A 267 -6.51 -21.49 -14.39
C GLN A 267 -5.49 -21.36 -13.26
N GLN A 268 -5.93 -20.97 -12.06
CA GLN A 268 -5.06 -20.92 -10.87
C GLN A 268 -4.63 -22.31 -10.42
N GLU A 269 -5.56 -23.27 -10.41
CA GLU A 269 -5.28 -24.67 -10.09
C GLU A 269 -4.38 -25.33 -11.13
N ALA A 270 -4.62 -25.07 -12.43
CA ALA A 270 -3.75 -25.55 -13.50
C ALA A 270 -2.31 -24.99 -13.37
N MET A 271 -2.16 -23.72 -13.02
CA MET A 271 -0.85 -23.09 -12.81
C MET A 271 -0.13 -23.61 -11.55
N ALA A 272 -0.90 -24.02 -10.53
CA ALA A 272 -0.37 -24.61 -9.31
C ALA A 272 0.22 -26.02 -9.54
N GLN A 273 -0.30 -26.76 -10.53
CA GLN A 273 0.18 -28.10 -10.90
C GLN A 273 1.45 -28.10 -11.76
N LEU A 274 1.85 -26.96 -12.32
CA LEU A 274 3.08 -26.84 -13.12
C LEU A 274 4.35 -26.90 -12.26
N THR A 275 5.43 -27.47 -12.81
CA THR A 275 6.76 -27.36 -12.21
C THR A 275 7.23 -25.89 -12.18
N PRO A 276 8.21 -25.52 -11.33
CA PRO A 276 8.74 -24.16 -11.30
C PRO A 276 9.21 -23.65 -12.68
N GLU A 277 9.88 -24.49 -13.46
CA GLU A 277 10.41 -24.17 -14.79
C GLU A 277 9.26 -23.99 -15.81
N GLN A 278 8.28 -24.89 -15.80
CA GLN A 278 7.10 -24.80 -16.67
C GLN A 278 6.27 -23.56 -16.35
N ARG A 279 6.11 -23.24 -15.07
CA ARG A 279 5.42 -22.04 -14.62
C ARG A 279 6.15 -20.77 -15.10
N GLN A 280 7.47 -20.74 -15.00
CA GLN A 280 8.25 -19.60 -15.48
C GLN A 280 8.17 -19.43 -17.00
N GLN A 281 8.18 -20.53 -17.76
CA GLN A 281 7.95 -20.49 -19.20
C GLN A 281 6.54 -20.03 -19.56
N ALA A 282 5.51 -20.50 -18.83
CA ALA A 282 4.14 -20.06 -19.03
C ALA A 282 3.98 -18.55 -18.77
N ILE A 283 4.56 -18.04 -17.67
CA ILE A 283 4.57 -16.60 -17.37
C ILE A 283 5.29 -15.83 -18.47
N ARG A 284 6.46 -16.30 -18.93
CA ARG A 284 7.20 -15.66 -20.04
C ARG A 284 6.30 -15.53 -21.28
N THR A 285 5.66 -16.61 -21.73
CA THR A 285 4.75 -16.59 -22.89
C THR A 285 3.59 -15.59 -22.69
N MET A 286 3.03 -15.51 -21.48
CA MET A 286 1.96 -14.55 -21.18
C MET A 286 2.44 -13.09 -21.29
N VAL A 287 3.66 -12.82 -20.83
CA VAL A 287 4.28 -11.49 -20.89
C VAL A 287 4.64 -11.12 -22.33
N GLU A 288 5.13 -12.07 -23.13
CA GLU A 288 5.37 -11.89 -24.57
C GLU A 288 4.06 -11.59 -25.31
N GLY A 289 2.97 -12.28 -24.98
CA GLY A 289 1.64 -11.99 -25.54
C GLY A 289 1.11 -10.60 -25.15
N LEU A 290 1.44 -10.11 -23.94
CA LEU A 290 1.17 -8.72 -23.56
C LEU A 290 2.01 -7.74 -24.41
N ALA A 291 3.30 -8.01 -24.58
CA ALA A 291 4.18 -7.18 -25.41
C ALA A 291 3.67 -7.07 -26.85
N ALA A 292 3.26 -8.19 -27.45
CA ALA A 292 2.72 -8.23 -28.81
C ALA A 292 1.44 -7.36 -28.93
N ARG A 293 0.50 -7.47 -28.00
CA ARG A 293 -0.72 -6.64 -28.01
C ARG A 293 -0.43 -5.14 -27.84
N LEU A 294 0.57 -4.79 -27.04
CA LEU A 294 0.98 -3.39 -26.88
C LEU A 294 1.67 -2.83 -28.12
N ALA A 295 2.20 -3.68 -29.01
CA ALA A 295 2.65 -3.24 -30.33
C ALA A 295 1.48 -2.69 -31.16
N ASP A 296 0.29 -3.30 -31.07
CA ASP A 296 -0.93 -2.85 -31.75
C ASP A 296 -1.64 -1.69 -31.00
N ALA A 297 -1.38 -1.54 -29.70
CA ALA A 297 -1.90 -0.47 -28.85
C ALA A 297 -0.78 0.41 -28.26
N PRO A 298 0.02 1.11 -29.08
CA PRO A 298 1.26 1.76 -28.64
C PRO A 298 1.03 2.94 -27.68
N GLN A 299 -0.20 3.46 -27.59
CA GLN A 299 -0.57 4.58 -26.72
C GLN A 299 -0.97 4.14 -25.30
N ASP A 300 -1.03 2.83 -25.00
CA ASP A 300 -1.37 2.34 -23.66
C ASP A 300 -0.17 2.43 -22.69
N ARG A 301 0.05 3.61 -22.11
CA ARG A 301 1.11 3.85 -21.12
C ARG A 301 1.02 2.92 -19.91
N ALA A 302 -0.20 2.68 -19.41
CA ALA A 302 -0.40 1.80 -18.26
C ALA A 302 -0.06 0.34 -18.61
N GLY A 303 -0.34 -0.08 -19.84
CA GLY A 303 0.13 -1.33 -20.42
C GLY A 303 1.65 -1.45 -20.44
N TRP A 304 2.36 -0.44 -20.95
CA TRP A 304 3.82 -0.44 -21.00
C TRP A 304 4.47 -0.52 -19.60
N LEU A 305 3.95 0.20 -18.60
CA LEU A 305 4.46 0.11 -17.23
C LEU A 305 4.20 -1.26 -16.58
N ARG A 306 3.06 -1.90 -16.88
CA ARG A 306 2.79 -3.28 -16.43
C ARG A 306 3.72 -4.26 -17.09
N LEU A 307 3.98 -4.10 -18.39
CA LEU A 307 4.93 -4.93 -19.14
C LEU A 307 6.34 -4.81 -18.55
N ALA A 308 6.79 -3.58 -18.25
CA ALA A 308 8.09 -3.33 -17.64
C ALA A 308 8.25 -4.05 -16.29
N ASN A 309 7.23 -3.98 -15.43
CA ASN A 309 7.22 -4.69 -14.15
C ASN A 309 7.23 -6.21 -14.31
N ALA A 310 6.48 -6.74 -15.28
CA ALA A 310 6.47 -8.17 -15.56
C ALA A 310 7.85 -8.68 -16.02
N TRP A 311 8.52 -7.93 -16.92
CA TRP A 311 9.90 -8.24 -17.33
C TRP A 311 10.90 -8.12 -16.18
N LYS A 312 10.75 -7.12 -15.31
CA LYS A 312 11.58 -6.95 -14.10
C LYS A 312 11.49 -8.17 -13.17
N VAL A 313 10.29 -8.70 -12.96
CA VAL A 313 10.07 -9.91 -12.15
C VAL A 313 10.70 -11.14 -12.78
N LEU A 314 10.67 -11.25 -14.12
CA LEU A 314 11.31 -12.33 -14.86
C LEU A 314 12.84 -12.18 -14.94
N GLY A 315 13.41 -11.06 -14.50
CA GLY A 315 14.85 -10.76 -14.60
C GLY A 315 15.29 -10.34 -16.00
N GLU A 316 14.35 -10.10 -16.92
CA GLU A 316 14.58 -9.68 -18.30
C GLU A 316 14.79 -8.16 -18.37
N ASN A 317 15.93 -7.71 -17.84
CA ASN A 317 16.15 -6.29 -17.55
C ASN A 317 16.20 -5.42 -18.82
N ALA A 318 16.72 -5.93 -19.95
CA ALA A 318 16.71 -5.22 -21.22
C ALA A 318 15.28 -4.94 -21.71
N ASN A 319 14.42 -5.96 -21.71
CA ASN A 319 13.01 -5.81 -22.10
C ASN A 319 12.25 -4.89 -21.15
N ALA A 320 12.58 -4.92 -19.85
CA ALA A 320 12.00 -4.00 -18.87
C ALA A 320 12.39 -2.54 -19.17
N ALA A 321 13.67 -2.28 -19.47
CA ALA A 321 14.17 -0.96 -19.84
C ALA A 321 13.50 -0.42 -21.11
N ASP A 322 13.32 -1.25 -22.13
CA ASP A 322 12.61 -0.88 -23.36
C ASP A 322 11.15 -0.50 -23.08
N ALA A 323 10.45 -1.29 -22.23
CA ALA A 323 9.07 -1.01 -21.86
C ALA A 323 8.94 0.30 -21.04
N TYR A 324 9.88 0.60 -20.14
CA TYR A 324 9.92 1.89 -19.45
C TYR A 324 10.18 3.05 -20.42
N ALA A 325 11.10 2.89 -21.37
CA ALA A 325 11.37 3.90 -22.39
C ALA A 325 10.11 4.21 -23.20
N ARG A 326 9.34 3.19 -23.60
CA ARG A 326 8.05 3.37 -24.28
C ARG A 326 7.03 4.12 -23.42
N ALA A 327 6.88 3.76 -22.15
CA ALA A 327 5.99 4.47 -21.24
C ALA A 327 6.37 5.95 -21.04
N ASP A 328 7.67 6.25 -20.98
CA ASP A 328 8.21 7.60 -20.82
C ASP A 328 7.96 8.48 -22.05
N THR A 329 7.96 7.90 -23.26
CA THR A 329 7.63 8.65 -24.49
C THR A 329 6.19 9.17 -24.51
N LEU A 330 5.27 8.50 -23.80
CA LEU A 330 3.85 8.86 -23.73
C LEU A 330 3.60 9.93 -22.67
N ALA A 331 4.23 9.78 -21.51
CA ALA A 331 4.30 10.83 -20.50
C ALA A 331 5.51 10.57 -19.58
N PRO A 332 6.30 11.62 -19.26
CA PRO A 332 7.47 11.48 -18.41
C PRO A 332 7.19 10.69 -17.14
N VAL A 333 8.04 9.71 -16.85
CA VAL A 333 7.92 8.90 -15.63
C VAL A 333 8.45 9.67 -14.41
N ASP A 334 7.91 9.35 -13.24
CA ASP A 334 8.28 9.97 -11.97
C ASP A 334 9.51 9.30 -11.34
N ALA A 335 10.00 9.86 -10.22
CA ALA A 335 11.24 9.42 -9.60
C ALA A 335 11.27 7.92 -9.20
N PRO A 336 10.20 7.34 -8.63
CA PRO A 336 10.17 5.90 -8.34
C PRO A 336 10.33 5.03 -9.59
N ILE A 337 9.66 5.38 -10.69
CA ILE A 337 9.77 4.63 -11.95
C ILE A 337 11.14 4.87 -12.61
N LEU A 338 11.72 6.07 -12.49
CA LEU A 338 13.10 6.32 -12.93
C LEU A 338 14.11 5.46 -12.19
N ALA A 339 13.91 5.21 -10.89
CA ALA A 339 14.78 4.32 -10.12
C ALA A 339 14.69 2.87 -10.61
N ASP A 340 13.47 2.36 -10.83
CA ASP A 340 13.25 1.02 -11.39
C ASP A 340 13.83 0.87 -12.81
N TRP A 341 13.69 1.91 -13.66
CA TRP A 341 14.24 1.92 -15.01
C TRP A 341 15.76 2.00 -15.00
N ALA A 342 16.34 2.88 -14.18
CA ALA A 342 17.78 2.96 -13.99
C ALA A 342 18.35 1.63 -13.52
N GLU A 343 17.71 0.98 -12.54
CA GLU A 343 18.11 -0.33 -12.04
C GLU A 343 18.08 -1.39 -13.14
N ALA A 344 17.04 -1.42 -13.99
CA ALA A 344 16.97 -2.33 -15.12
C ALA A 344 18.18 -2.17 -16.08
N HIS A 345 18.71 -0.96 -16.25
CA HIS A 345 19.93 -0.77 -17.04
C HIS A 345 21.21 -1.29 -16.37
N VAL A 346 21.31 -1.18 -15.04
CA VAL A 346 22.58 -1.40 -14.34
C VAL A 346 22.67 -2.74 -13.60
N ARG A 347 21.55 -3.43 -13.36
CA ARG A 347 21.50 -4.65 -12.52
C ARG A 347 22.42 -5.77 -13.01
N GLN A 348 22.60 -5.91 -14.33
CA GLN A 348 23.46 -6.94 -14.93
C GLN A 348 24.82 -6.40 -15.39
N LEU A 349 25.18 -5.17 -15.04
CA LEU A 349 26.52 -4.68 -15.32
C LEU A 349 27.54 -5.48 -14.52
N ALA A 350 28.58 -5.96 -15.21
CA ALA A 350 29.71 -6.59 -14.55
C ALA A 350 30.36 -5.59 -13.56
N PRO A 351 30.96 -6.06 -12.46
CA PRO A 351 31.66 -5.18 -11.54
C PRO A 351 32.70 -4.31 -12.27
N GLY A 352 32.57 -2.99 -12.15
CA GLY A 352 33.44 -2.02 -12.82
C GLY A 352 33.10 -1.70 -14.28
N ALA A 353 32.06 -2.32 -14.85
CA ALA A 353 31.56 -1.92 -16.16
C ALA A 353 30.95 -0.51 -16.13
N VAL A 354 31.19 0.23 -17.21
CA VAL A 354 30.67 1.59 -17.38
C VAL A 354 29.21 1.52 -17.84
N PRO A 355 28.29 2.28 -17.23
CA PRO A 355 26.92 2.37 -17.71
C PRO A 355 26.86 2.87 -19.16
N SER A 356 25.91 2.35 -19.94
CA SER A 356 25.69 2.83 -21.31
C SER A 356 25.23 4.30 -21.32
N PRO A 357 25.37 5.04 -22.44
CA PRO A 357 24.88 6.42 -22.53
C PRO A 357 23.39 6.58 -22.21
N GLN A 358 22.57 5.58 -22.58
CA GLN A 358 21.15 5.56 -22.24
C GLN A 358 20.93 5.42 -20.72
N ALA A 359 21.68 4.51 -20.08
CA ALA A 359 21.64 4.35 -18.63
C ALA A 359 22.05 5.64 -17.90
N VAL A 360 23.12 6.30 -18.37
CA VAL A 360 23.59 7.59 -17.82
C VAL A 360 22.48 8.64 -17.91
N ALA A 361 21.81 8.78 -19.05
CA ALA A 361 20.73 9.77 -19.21
C ALA A 361 19.55 9.53 -18.23
N VAL A 362 19.17 8.27 -17.99
CA VAL A 362 18.13 7.93 -17.01
C VAL A 362 18.62 8.21 -15.58
N LEU A 363 19.87 7.85 -15.26
CA LEU A 363 20.48 8.10 -13.95
C LEU A 363 20.63 9.61 -13.65
N GLU A 364 20.95 10.45 -14.63
CA GLU A 364 21.02 11.90 -14.47
C GLU A 364 19.64 12.51 -14.17
N ARG A 365 18.59 12.03 -14.86
CA ARG A 365 17.20 12.41 -14.55
C ARG A 365 16.82 11.99 -13.13
N LEU A 366 17.23 10.80 -12.71
CA LEU A 366 17.02 10.32 -11.35
C LEU A 366 17.77 11.16 -10.31
N GLU A 367 19.04 11.50 -10.54
CA GLU A 367 19.82 12.37 -9.64
C GLU A 367 19.18 13.76 -9.53
N LYS A 368 18.64 14.30 -10.63
CA LYS A 368 17.94 15.59 -10.61
C LYS A 368 16.67 15.55 -9.77
N ALA A 369 15.90 14.45 -9.84
CA ALA A 369 14.69 14.27 -9.06
C ALA A 369 15.00 13.91 -7.58
N GLU A 370 16.04 13.12 -7.35
CA GLU A 370 16.48 12.62 -6.06
C GLU A 370 18.01 12.75 -5.90
N PRO A 371 18.52 13.93 -5.48
CA PRO A 371 19.97 14.19 -5.40
C PRO A 371 20.75 13.30 -4.41
N ARG A 372 20.04 12.54 -3.58
CA ARG A 372 20.60 11.61 -2.59
C ARG A 372 20.32 10.15 -2.93
N ASN A 373 19.87 9.84 -4.15
CA ASN A 373 19.63 8.48 -4.58
C ASN A 373 20.96 7.73 -4.75
N ALA A 374 21.13 6.63 -4.00
CA ALA A 374 22.39 5.90 -3.94
C ALA A 374 22.79 5.27 -5.28
N LEU A 375 21.80 4.78 -6.05
CA LEU A 375 22.02 4.15 -7.35
C LEU A 375 22.58 5.17 -8.34
N ALA A 376 21.95 6.34 -8.41
CA ALA A 376 22.39 7.44 -9.27
C ALA A 376 23.80 7.92 -8.91
N LEU A 377 24.05 8.20 -7.63
CA LEU A 377 25.36 8.66 -7.15
C LEU A 377 26.48 7.66 -7.46
N PHE A 378 26.23 6.36 -7.30
CA PHE A 378 27.22 5.34 -7.57
C PHE A 378 27.56 5.28 -9.07
N TYR A 379 26.57 5.04 -9.92
CA TYR A 379 26.79 4.75 -11.34
C TYR A 379 27.13 5.99 -12.16
N LEU A 380 26.62 7.18 -11.81
CA LEU A 380 27.09 8.43 -12.42
C LEU A 380 28.52 8.77 -12.01
N GLY A 381 28.95 8.36 -10.81
CA GLY A 381 30.35 8.45 -10.42
C GLY A 381 31.24 7.55 -11.29
N VAL A 382 30.83 6.30 -11.54
CA VAL A 382 31.53 5.38 -12.46
C VAL A 382 31.60 5.95 -13.89
N ALA A 383 30.49 6.50 -14.40
CA ALA A 383 30.46 7.13 -15.72
C ALA A 383 31.38 8.37 -15.78
N ALA A 384 31.39 9.21 -14.75
CA ALA A 384 32.24 10.39 -14.67
C ALA A 384 33.73 10.03 -14.61
N GLU A 385 34.11 8.98 -13.86
CA GLU A 385 35.48 8.47 -13.81
C GLU A 385 35.93 7.99 -15.20
N ALA A 386 35.10 7.19 -15.88
CA ALA A 386 35.39 6.69 -17.22
C ALA A 386 35.53 7.83 -18.26
N ALA A 387 34.79 8.93 -18.08
CA ALA A 387 34.90 10.13 -18.89
C ALA A 387 36.08 11.05 -18.53
N GLY A 388 36.91 10.66 -17.54
CA GLY A 388 38.05 11.46 -17.06
C GLY A 388 37.68 12.63 -16.15
N ASN A 389 36.39 12.80 -15.80
CA ASN A 389 35.91 13.82 -14.87
C ASN A 389 36.03 13.35 -13.41
N LYS A 390 37.29 13.20 -12.95
CA LYS A 390 37.61 12.81 -11.57
C LYS A 390 36.91 13.67 -10.50
N PRO A 391 36.84 15.01 -10.62
CA PRO A 391 36.15 15.84 -9.61
C PRO A 391 34.68 15.47 -9.42
N ALA A 392 33.93 15.26 -10.52
CA ALA A 392 32.52 14.89 -10.44
C ALA A 392 32.33 13.48 -9.85
N ALA A 393 33.20 12.52 -10.20
CA ALA A 393 33.17 11.18 -9.63
C ALA A 393 33.39 11.21 -8.11
N LEU A 394 34.44 11.92 -7.67
CA LEU A 394 34.77 12.08 -6.25
C LEU A 394 33.64 12.73 -5.46
N GLN A 395 33.01 13.77 -6.00
CA GLN A 395 31.89 14.45 -5.34
C GLN A 395 30.76 13.46 -5.07
N ARG A 396 30.29 12.73 -6.10
CA ARG A 396 29.17 11.78 -5.97
C ARG A 396 29.47 10.64 -5.02
N TRP A 397 30.66 10.05 -5.10
CA TRP A 397 31.04 8.96 -4.21
C TRP A 397 31.23 9.40 -2.76
N LYS A 398 31.76 10.60 -2.51
CA LYS A 398 31.82 11.14 -1.13
C LYS A 398 30.43 11.40 -0.58
N THR A 399 29.51 11.93 -1.39
CA THR A 399 28.10 12.10 -1.01
C THR A 399 27.47 10.76 -0.68
N LEU A 400 27.65 9.74 -1.53
CA LEU A 400 27.17 8.39 -1.26
C LEU A 400 27.76 7.80 0.02
N LEU A 401 29.08 7.93 0.22
CA LEU A 401 29.78 7.42 1.40
C LEU A 401 29.24 8.02 2.70
N ALA A 402 28.84 9.30 2.68
CA ALA A 402 28.25 9.99 3.82
C ALA A 402 26.80 9.55 4.12
N LEU A 403 26.09 9.01 3.14
CA LEU A 403 24.72 8.50 3.29
C LEU A 403 24.67 7.05 3.76
N LEU A 404 25.73 6.28 3.53
CA LEU A 404 25.80 4.86 3.87
C LEU A 404 26.06 4.64 5.36
N PRO A 405 25.40 3.64 5.99
CA PRO A 405 25.74 3.23 7.34
C PRO A 405 27.17 2.65 7.40
N ALA A 406 27.78 2.67 8.58
CA ALA A 406 29.19 2.31 8.76
C ALA A 406 29.51 0.84 8.39
N ASP A 407 28.51 -0.04 8.47
CA ASP A 407 28.57 -1.46 8.16
C ASP A 407 28.10 -1.81 6.73
N ALA A 408 27.82 -0.82 5.88
CA ALA A 408 27.41 -1.07 4.50
C ALA A 408 28.50 -1.84 3.72
N PRO A 409 28.18 -3.00 3.10
CA PRO A 409 29.18 -3.82 2.39
C PRO A 409 29.92 -3.09 1.26
N ILE A 410 29.27 -2.12 0.61
CA ILE A 410 29.84 -1.34 -0.50
C ILE A 410 30.86 -0.28 -0.04
N ARG A 411 30.93 0.01 1.27
CA ARG A 411 31.69 1.14 1.82
C ARG A 411 33.19 1.02 1.53
N GLY A 412 33.79 -0.15 1.73
CA GLY A 412 35.22 -0.38 1.46
C GLY A 412 35.58 -0.18 0.00
N MET A 413 34.77 -0.75 -0.91
CA MET A 413 34.94 -0.55 -2.36
C MET A 413 34.83 0.93 -2.76
N LEU A 414 33.91 1.68 -2.13
CA LEU A 414 33.73 3.10 -2.39
C LEU A 414 34.90 3.95 -1.87
N GLU A 415 35.44 3.64 -0.69
CA GLU A 415 36.63 4.29 -0.13
C GLU A 415 37.87 4.07 -1.00
N GLU A 416 38.07 2.85 -1.51
CA GLU A 416 39.15 2.53 -2.45
C GLU A 416 39.03 3.33 -3.76
N ARG A 417 37.82 3.41 -4.33
CA ARG A 417 37.55 4.23 -5.53
C ARG A 417 37.82 5.70 -5.30
N ILE A 418 37.39 6.26 -4.15
CA ILE A 418 37.67 7.65 -3.78
C ILE A 418 39.18 7.89 -3.65
N LYS A 419 39.93 6.95 -3.06
CA LYS A 419 41.38 7.05 -2.95
C LYS A 419 42.06 7.00 -4.32
N ALA A 420 41.63 6.09 -5.19
CA ALA A 420 42.19 5.94 -6.54
C ALA A 420 41.92 7.17 -7.44
N ALA A 421 40.73 7.77 -7.35
CA ALA A 421 40.39 8.96 -8.12
C ALA A 421 40.98 10.27 -7.57
N GLY A 422 41.35 10.30 -6.28
CA GLY A 422 41.94 11.47 -5.61
C GLY A 422 43.47 11.53 -5.62
N GLY A 423 44.15 10.42 -5.95
CA GLY A 423 45.57 10.36 -6.28
C GLY A 423 45.82 10.69 -7.75
#